data_AF-A0A2V7IBZ4-F1
#
_entry.id   AF-A0A2V7IBZ4-F1
#
_cell.length_a   1.000
_cell.length_b   1.000
_cell.length_c   1.000
_cell.angle_alpha   90.00
_cell.angle_beta   90.00
_cell.angle_gamma   90.00
#
_symmetry.space_group_name_H-M   'P 1'
#
loop_
_entity.id
_entity.type
_entity.pdbx_description
1 polymer ?
#
loop_
_entity_poly.entity_id
_entity_poly.type
_entity_poly.pdbx_seq_one_letter_code
_entity_poly.pdbx_strand_id
1 'polypeptide(L)'
;MAMGYRLRYFIAEDDGGLTRVPTARCHRWFSDDEALPPGRAGQELRLLEVVVDVDRRRVMNVLRVLPVRHRVREDGRLDASAAMRLALKRLDILDRARAGDPRTQIEELEADANYFWWPTDAQLEALGTVLLERPSSPTQLAELRATVFKPGDALRDL
;
A
#
# COMPACT_ATOMS: atom_id res chain seq x y z
N MET A 1 -26.20 12.87 6.14
CA MET A 1 -24.87 13.20 5.56
C MET A 1 -24.14 11.88 5.38
N ALA A 2 -23.73 11.53 4.17
CA ALA A 2 -23.12 10.22 3.91
C ALA A 2 -21.59 10.32 4.07
N MET A 3 -21.13 10.08 5.30
CA MET A 3 -19.72 9.80 5.59
C MET A 3 -19.40 8.42 5.01
N GLY A 4 -18.22 8.25 4.41
CA GLY A 4 -17.90 6.97 3.77
C GLY A 4 -16.41 6.76 3.55
N TYR A 5 -16.02 5.49 3.48
CA TYR A 5 -14.64 5.10 3.23
C TYR A 5 -14.37 5.00 1.74
N ARG A 6 -13.16 5.41 1.33
CA ARG A 6 -12.68 5.29 -0.06
C ARG A 6 -11.24 4.83 -0.09
N LEU A 7 -10.92 4.04 -1.12
CA LEU A 7 -9.55 3.67 -1.46
C LEU A 7 -8.97 4.67 -2.47
N ARG A 8 -7.74 5.09 -2.22
CA ARG A 8 -6.91 5.87 -3.13
C ARG A 8 -5.63 5.10 -3.42
N TYR A 9 -5.14 5.21 -4.64
CA TYR A 9 -3.96 4.50 -5.09
C TYR A 9 -2.91 5.51 -5.56
N PHE A 10 -1.67 5.32 -5.14
CA PHE A 10 -0.53 6.12 -5.57
C PHE A 10 0.64 5.24 -5.91
N ILE A 11 1.37 5.58 -6.97
CA ILE A 11 2.65 4.97 -7.27
C ILE A 11 3.74 5.85 -6.68
N ALA A 12 4.67 5.23 -5.95
CA ALA A 12 5.87 5.87 -5.46
C ALA A 12 7.00 5.71 -6.46
N GLU A 13 7.56 6.85 -6.85
CA GLU A 13 8.69 6.93 -7.77
C GLU A 13 10.02 6.98 -6.99
N ASP A 14 11.12 6.67 -7.67
CA ASP A 14 12.46 6.61 -7.09
C ASP A 14 12.97 7.98 -6.61
N ASP A 15 12.51 9.06 -7.23
CA ASP A 15 12.84 10.44 -6.87
C ASP A 15 12.05 10.96 -5.65
N GLY A 16 11.23 10.11 -5.02
CA GLY A 16 10.35 10.48 -3.91
C GLY A 16 8.99 11.05 -4.36
N GLY A 17 8.74 11.15 -5.66
CA GLY A 17 7.47 11.56 -6.22
C GLY A 17 6.33 10.58 -5.97
N LEU A 18 5.11 11.09 -5.99
CA LEU A 18 3.88 10.29 -5.93
C LEU A 18 2.96 10.60 -7.10
N THR A 19 2.63 9.56 -7.86
CA THR A 19 1.68 9.64 -8.96
C THR A 19 0.33 9.05 -8.54
N ARG A 20 -0.73 9.86 -8.50
CA ARG A 20 -2.08 9.35 -8.20
C ARG A 20 -2.61 8.48 -9.34
N VAL A 21 -3.13 7.30 -8.99
CA VAL A 21 -3.74 6.36 -9.92
C VAL A 21 -5.27 6.35 -9.74
N PRO A 22 -6.06 6.55 -10.81
CA PRO A 22 -7.50 6.35 -10.74
C PRO A 22 -7.84 4.91 -10.34
N THR A 23 -8.79 4.72 -9.41
CA THR A 23 -9.24 3.39 -8.95
C THR A 23 -9.60 2.45 -10.10
N ALA A 24 -10.32 2.97 -11.11
CA ALA A 24 -10.66 2.18 -12.29
C ALA A 24 -9.42 1.71 -13.07
N ARG A 25 -8.38 2.56 -13.20
CA ARG A 25 -7.13 2.16 -13.86
C ARG A 25 -6.38 1.12 -13.03
N CYS A 26 -6.30 1.31 -11.72
CA CYS A 26 -5.70 0.32 -10.82
C CYS A 26 -6.37 -1.05 -10.99
N HIS A 27 -7.71 -1.09 -10.97
CA HIS A 27 -8.48 -2.32 -11.19
C HIS A 27 -8.12 -3.04 -12.49
N ARG A 28 -7.97 -2.31 -13.61
CA ARG A 28 -7.65 -2.92 -14.90
C ARG A 28 -6.25 -3.52 -14.96
N TRP A 29 -5.27 -2.95 -14.23
CA TRP A 29 -3.96 -3.58 -14.11
C TRP A 29 -4.00 -4.95 -13.43
N PHE A 30 -4.89 -5.12 -12.44
CA PHE A 30 -5.01 -6.38 -11.68
C PHE A 30 -5.97 -7.39 -12.31
N SER A 31 -7.05 -6.93 -12.95
CA SER A 31 -8.16 -7.78 -13.38
C SER A 31 -8.22 -7.99 -14.89
N ASP A 32 -7.83 -6.96 -15.66
CA ASP A 32 -7.97 -6.96 -17.12
C ASP A 32 -6.62 -7.13 -17.83
N ASP A 33 -5.55 -7.39 -17.06
CA ASP A 33 -4.17 -7.59 -17.54
C ASP A 33 -3.67 -6.41 -18.41
N GLU A 34 -4.14 -5.20 -18.10
CA GLU A 34 -3.70 -3.96 -18.76
C GLU A 34 -2.23 -3.67 -18.41
N ALA A 35 -1.42 -3.33 -19.42
CA ALA A 35 -0.04 -2.95 -19.21
C ALA A 35 0.07 -1.63 -18.42
N LEU A 36 1.12 -1.53 -17.60
CA LEU A 36 1.48 -0.28 -16.93
C LEU A 36 2.01 0.77 -17.92
N PRO A 37 2.10 2.04 -17.49
CA PRO A 37 2.78 3.06 -18.28
C PRO A 37 4.19 2.62 -18.71
N PRO A 38 4.67 3.06 -19.89
CA PRO A 38 5.96 2.65 -20.43
C PRO A 38 7.13 2.88 -19.46
N GLY A 39 8.16 2.03 -19.56
CA GLY A 39 9.38 2.14 -18.76
C GLY A 39 9.35 1.41 -17.42
N ARG A 40 8.29 0.64 -17.12
CA ARG A 40 8.17 -0.15 -15.88
C ARG A 40 8.35 -1.67 -16.06
N ALA A 41 8.56 -2.13 -17.29
CA ALA A 41 8.77 -3.56 -17.57
C ALA A 41 9.96 -4.09 -16.76
N GLY A 42 9.78 -5.27 -16.14
CA GLY A 42 10.80 -5.92 -15.31
C GLY A 42 11.11 -5.24 -13.97
N GLN A 43 10.46 -4.11 -13.65
CA GLN A 43 10.69 -3.37 -12.42
C GLN A 43 9.70 -3.75 -11.30
N GLU A 44 10.03 -3.34 -10.08
CA GLU A 44 9.09 -3.38 -8.96
C GLU A 44 8.19 -2.14 -8.98
N LEU A 45 6.87 -2.35 -8.90
CA LEU A 45 5.92 -1.28 -8.66
C LEU A 45 5.72 -1.11 -7.15
N ARG A 46 6.09 0.06 -6.64
CA ARG A 46 5.85 0.49 -5.27
C ARG A 46 4.52 1.24 -5.19
N LEU A 47 3.46 0.54 -4.79
CA LEU A 47 2.10 1.07 -4.71
C LEU A 47 1.75 1.43 -3.27
N LEU A 48 1.07 2.55 -3.07
CA LEU A 48 0.39 2.91 -1.82
C LEU A 48 -1.12 2.74 -2.01
N GLU A 49 -1.71 1.83 -1.25
CA GLU A 49 -3.15 1.75 -1.07
C GLU A 49 -3.55 2.53 0.17
N VAL A 50 -4.38 3.56 0.00
CA VAL A 50 -4.70 4.48 1.09
C VAL A 50 -6.19 4.47 1.35
N VAL A 51 -6.55 4.06 2.57
CA VAL A 51 -7.92 4.11 3.07
C VAL A 51 -8.14 5.49 3.67
N VAL A 52 -9.10 6.22 3.13
CA VAL A 52 -9.45 7.56 3.61
C VAL A 52 -10.91 7.62 4.05
N ASP A 53 -11.16 8.45 5.05
CA ASP A 53 -12.50 8.91 5.40
C ASP A 53 -12.85 10.15 4.57
N VAL A 54 -14.06 10.16 4.00
CA VAL A 54 -14.55 11.29 3.20
C VAL A 54 -15.89 11.81 3.67
N ASP A 55 -16.02 13.14 3.68
CA ASP A 55 -17.30 13.85 3.78
C ASP A 55 -17.47 14.76 2.57
N ARG A 56 -18.64 14.69 1.91
CA ARG A 56 -18.98 15.48 0.71
C ARG A 56 -17.87 15.55 -0.35
N ARG A 57 -17.16 14.43 -0.57
CA ARG A 57 -16.01 14.24 -1.49
C ARG A 57 -14.65 14.79 -1.02
N ARG A 58 -14.60 15.49 0.11
CA ARG A 58 -13.36 15.94 0.73
C ARG A 58 -12.79 14.84 1.62
N VAL A 59 -11.48 14.63 1.56
CA VAL A 59 -10.79 13.75 2.51
C VAL A 59 -10.72 14.46 3.85
N MET A 60 -11.24 13.81 4.87
CA MET A 60 -11.22 14.32 6.24
C MET A 60 -10.01 13.77 6.98
N ASN A 61 -9.79 12.45 6.88
CA ASN A 61 -8.69 11.75 7.55
C ASN A 61 -8.10 10.65 6.65
N VAL A 62 -6.83 10.34 6.88
CA VAL A 62 -6.19 9.12 6.41
C VAL A 62 -6.31 8.09 7.52
N LEU A 63 -6.87 6.92 7.20
CA LEU A 63 -7.11 5.87 8.19
C LEU A 63 -6.01 4.82 8.14
N ARG A 64 -5.52 4.49 6.94
CA ARG A 64 -4.49 3.48 6.73
C ARG A 64 -3.76 3.72 5.43
N VAL A 65 -2.44 3.54 5.46
CA VAL A 65 -1.58 3.51 4.27
C VAL A 65 -0.95 2.13 4.17
N LEU A 66 -1.17 1.45 3.05
CA LEU A 66 -0.63 0.12 2.76
C LEU A 66 0.42 0.23 1.65
N PRO A 67 1.72 0.13 1.98
CA PRO A 67 2.79 0.24 0.99
C PRO A 67 3.16 -1.14 0.44
N VAL A 68 2.52 -1.53 -0.66
CA VAL A 68 2.65 -2.87 -1.25
C VAL A 68 3.57 -2.88 -2.46
N ARG A 69 4.31 -3.98 -2.62
CA ARG A 69 5.17 -4.26 -3.77
C ARG A 69 4.44 -5.14 -4.76
N HIS A 70 4.51 -4.79 -6.04
CA HIS A 70 4.07 -5.67 -7.10
C HIS A 70 5.17 -5.83 -8.14
N ARG A 71 5.41 -7.09 -8.54
CA ARG A 71 6.32 -7.37 -9.66
C ARG A 71 5.65 -6.98 -10.98
N VAL A 72 6.36 -6.25 -11.81
CA VAL A 72 6.00 -6.02 -13.21
C VAL A 72 6.74 -7.04 -14.07
N ARG A 73 6.03 -7.69 -14.99
CA ARG A 73 6.58 -8.64 -15.95
C ARG A 73 7.38 -7.90 -17.04
N GLU A 74 8.14 -8.65 -17.83
CA GLU A 74 8.91 -8.10 -18.97
C GLU A 74 8.02 -7.50 -20.06
N ASP A 75 6.76 -7.91 -20.14
CA ASP A 75 5.76 -7.34 -21.07
C ASP A 75 5.08 -6.06 -20.52
N GLY A 76 5.50 -5.58 -19.34
CA GLY A 76 4.95 -4.38 -18.71
C GLY A 76 3.64 -4.59 -17.95
N ARG A 77 3.14 -5.82 -17.82
CA ARG A 77 1.92 -6.13 -17.05
C ARG A 77 2.24 -6.49 -15.61
N LEU A 78 1.28 -6.30 -14.71
CA LEU A 78 1.42 -6.74 -13.33
C LEU A 78 1.42 -8.26 -13.25
N ASP A 79 2.32 -8.82 -12.44
CA ASP A 79 2.20 -10.21 -12.03
C ASP A 79 1.20 -10.37 -10.88
N ALA A 80 -0.09 -10.12 -11.17
CA ALA A 80 -1.17 -10.19 -10.20
C ALA A 80 -1.27 -11.56 -9.51
N SER A 81 -0.88 -12.63 -10.21
CA SER A 81 -0.81 -13.99 -9.65
C SER A 81 0.29 -14.12 -8.59
N ALA A 82 1.47 -13.54 -8.82
CA ALA A 82 2.51 -13.51 -7.79
C ALA A 82 2.08 -12.70 -6.55
N ALA A 83 1.44 -11.55 -6.76
CA ALA A 83 0.90 -10.73 -5.68
C ALA A 83 -0.14 -11.50 -4.85
N MET A 84 -1.08 -12.18 -5.51
CA MET A 84 -2.10 -12.99 -4.84
C MET A 84 -1.47 -14.16 -4.06
N ARG A 85 -0.48 -14.87 -4.63
CA ARG A 85 0.22 -15.95 -3.92
C ARG A 85 0.92 -15.45 -2.66
N LEU A 86 1.56 -14.29 -2.71
CA LEU A 86 2.19 -13.71 -1.52
C LEU A 86 1.14 -13.30 -0.47
N ALA A 87 0.03 -12.70 -0.89
CA ALA A 87 -1.05 -12.34 0.03
C ALA A 87 -1.63 -13.58 0.73
N LEU A 88 -1.91 -14.65 -0.02
CA LEU A 88 -2.41 -15.92 0.52
C LEU A 88 -1.40 -16.60 1.44
N LYS A 89 -0.11 -16.61 1.07
CA LYS A 89 0.96 -17.12 1.92
C LYS A 89 1.00 -16.39 3.27
N ARG A 90 0.83 -15.06 3.27
CA ARG A 90 0.78 -14.27 4.50
C ARG A 90 -0.43 -14.62 5.37
N LEU A 91 -1.61 -14.78 4.77
CA LEU A 91 -2.82 -15.24 5.48
C LEU A 91 -2.60 -16.60 6.16
N ASP A 92 -2.06 -17.58 5.42
CA ASP A 92 -1.74 -18.91 5.96
C ASP A 92 -0.71 -18.86 7.09
N ILE A 93 0.34 -18.04 6.95
CA ILE A 93 1.34 -17.85 8.00
C ILE A 93 0.71 -17.21 9.24
N LEU A 94 -0.13 -16.19 9.09
CA LEU A 94 -0.81 -15.55 10.23
C LEU A 94 -1.70 -16.54 11.00
N ASP A 95 -2.41 -17.41 10.29
CA ASP A 95 -3.22 -18.46 10.91
C ASP A 95 -2.35 -19.46 11.69
N ARG A 96 -1.17 -19.81 11.17
CA ARG A 96 -0.19 -20.68 11.86
C ARG A 96 0.53 -19.97 13.02
N ALA A 97 0.86 -18.68 12.89
CA ALA A 97 1.64 -17.91 13.86
C ALA A 97 0.92 -17.80 15.21
N ARG A 98 -0.42 -17.79 15.19
CA ARG A 98 -1.26 -17.88 16.39
C ARG A 98 -1.00 -19.11 17.25
N ALA A 99 -0.39 -20.16 16.69
CA ALA A 99 0.01 -21.36 17.43
C ALA A 99 1.35 -21.21 18.20
N GLY A 100 2.04 -20.07 18.06
CA GLY A 100 3.17 -19.68 18.93
C GLY A 100 4.55 -20.24 18.57
N ASP A 101 4.79 -20.67 17.32
CA ASP A 101 6.08 -21.18 16.86
C ASP A 101 7.03 -20.06 16.36
N PRO A 102 8.23 -19.88 16.97
CA PRO A 102 9.25 -18.92 16.51
C PRO A 102 9.65 -19.05 15.04
N ARG A 103 9.60 -20.26 14.46
CA ARG A 103 9.89 -20.44 13.02
C ARG A 103 8.84 -19.76 12.14
N THR A 104 7.59 -19.79 12.58
CA THR A 104 6.49 -19.15 11.87
C THR A 104 6.60 -17.63 11.93
N GLN A 105 7.16 -17.08 13.01
CA GLN A 105 7.48 -15.65 13.11
C GLN A 105 8.54 -15.21 12.09
N ILE A 106 9.56 -16.03 11.83
CA ILE A 106 10.56 -15.73 10.79
C ILE A 106 9.91 -15.77 9.40
N GLU A 107 9.11 -16.81 9.12
CA GLU A 107 8.38 -16.94 7.84
C GLU A 107 7.44 -15.74 7.59
N GLU A 108 6.81 -15.23 8.65
CA GLU A 108 5.96 -14.03 8.61
C GLU A 108 6.78 -12.80 8.23
N LEU A 109 7.87 -12.54 8.96
CA LEU A 109 8.75 -11.40 8.69
C LEU A 109 9.33 -11.43 7.27
N GLU A 110 9.71 -12.60 6.78
CA GLU A 110 10.17 -12.77 5.40
C GLU A 110 9.05 -12.50 4.39
N ALA A 111 7.84 -13.02 4.62
CA ALA A 111 6.71 -12.78 3.72
C ALA A 111 6.30 -11.30 3.71
N ASP A 112 6.32 -10.64 4.87
CA ASP A 112 6.06 -9.22 5.03
C ASP A 112 7.13 -8.36 4.35
N ALA A 113 8.41 -8.67 4.53
CA ALA A 113 9.51 -7.96 3.88
C ALA A 113 9.43 -8.07 2.35
N ASN A 114 9.00 -9.21 1.82
CA ASN A 114 8.81 -9.39 0.39
C ASN A 114 7.54 -8.70 -0.15
N TYR A 115 6.54 -8.45 0.71
CA TYR A 115 5.26 -7.88 0.31
C TYR A 115 5.17 -6.36 0.49
N PHE A 116 5.77 -5.81 1.57
CA PHE A 116 5.67 -4.39 1.91
C PHE A 116 6.98 -3.65 1.81
N TRP A 117 6.92 -2.42 1.30
CA TRP A 117 8.03 -1.47 1.27
C TRP A 117 7.77 -0.31 2.25
N TRP A 118 8.80 0.46 2.61
CA TRP A 118 8.64 1.59 3.55
C TRP A 118 8.71 2.94 2.84
N PRO A 119 7.63 3.74 2.89
CA PRO A 119 7.64 5.10 2.35
C PRO A 119 8.62 6.00 3.08
N THR A 120 9.30 6.86 2.33
CA THR A 120 10.14 7.91 2.91
C THR A 120 9.27 9.04 3.47
N ASP A 121 9.85 9.85 4.35
CA ASP A 121 9.17 11.04 4.88
C ASP A 121 8.75 11.99 3.74
N ALA A 122 9.59 12.19 2.72
CA ALA A 122 9.25 12.99 1.56
C ALA A 122 8.02 12.45 0.80
N GLN A 123 7.91 11.13 0.64
CA GLN A 123 6.74 10.50 0.03
C GLN A 123 5.50 10.65 0.92
N LEU A 124 5.63 10.52 2.24
CA LEU A 124 4.52 10.74 3.16
C LEU A 124 4.07 12.21 3.17
N GLU A 125 4.99 13.17 3.15
CA GLU A 125 4.66 14.60 3.03
C GLU A 125 3.91 14.90 1.72
N ALA A 126 4.38 14.34 0.60
CA ALA A 126 3.70 14.44 -0.69
C ALA A 126 2.30 13.83 -0.63
N LEU A 127 2.15 12.67 0.02
CA LEU A 127 0.86 11.99 0.19
C LEU A 127 -0.11 12.84 0.98
N GLY A 128 0.33 13.36 2.13
CA GLY A 128 -0.46 14.26 2.99
C GLY A 128 -0.90 15.50 2.23
N THR A 129 0.00 16.11 1.47
CA THR A 129 -0.29 17.30 0.65
C THR A 129 -1.37 17.02 -0.40
N VAL A 130 -1.26 15.89 -1.12
CA VAL A 130 -2.22 15.54 -2.18
C VAL A 130 -3.57 15.10 -1.61
N LEU A 131 -3.60 14.43 -0.45
CA LEU A 131 -4.85 13.94 0.14
C LEU A 131 -5.60 15.01 0.94
N LEU A 132 -4.88 15.79 1.75
CA LEU A 132 -5.47 16.74 2.69
C LEU A 132 -5.50 18.18 2.15
N GLU A 133 -4.95 18.40 0.94
CA GLU A 133 -4.88 19.69 0.24
C GLU A 133 -4.19 20.78 1.07
N ARG A 134 -3.25 20.39 1.94
CA ARG A 134 -2.53 21.27 2.88
C ARG A 134 -1.09 20.78 3.07
N PRO A 135 -0.10 21.68 3.23
CA PRO A 135 1.26 21.31 3.60
C PRO A 135 1.24 20.54 4.93
N SER A 136 1.99 19.43 4.99
CA SER A 136 2.07 18.62 6.20
C SER A 136 2.92 19.34 7.25
N SER A 137 2.34 19.65 8.40
CA SER A 137 3.11 20.04 9.59
C SER A 137 3.88 18.82 10.14
N PRO A 138 4.92 19.01 10.98
CA PRO A 138 5.62 17.89 11.62
C PRO A 138 4.69 16.94 12.40
N THR A 139 3.66 17.50 13.05
CA THR A 139 2.64 16.71 13.76
C THR A 139 1.82 15.87 12.79
N GLN A 140 1.38 16.45 11.67
CA GLN A 140 0.60 15.72 10.66
C GLN A 140 1.43 14.63 9.98
N LEU A 141 2.72 14.86 9.74
CA LEU A 141 3.61 13.84 9.23
C LEU A 141 3.75 12.67 10.21
N ALA A 142 3.85 12.96 11.51
CA ALA A 142 3.89 11.93 12.55
C ALA A 142 2.57 11.12 12.62
N GLU A 143 1.43 11.80 12.54
CA GLU A 143 0.11 11.15 12.45
C GLU A 143 0.01 10.26 11.21
N LEU A 144 0.41 10.77 10.04
CA LEU A 144 0.37 10.00 8.80
C LEU A 144 1.31 8.79 8.86
N ARG A 145 2.51 8.94 9.42
CA ARG A 145 3.45 7.83 9.65
C ARG A 145 2.86 6.77 10.57
N ALA A 146 2.02 7.15 11.54
CA ALA A 146 1.33 6.20 12.41
C ALA A 146 0.23 5.41 11.68
N THR A 147 -0.32 5.93 10.58
CA THR A 147 -1.30 5.20 9.74
C THR A 147 -0.67 4.23 8.74
N VAL A 148 0.64 4.31 8.53
CA VAL A 148 1.36 3.36 7.67
C VAL A 148 1.35 2.00 8.35
N PHE A 149 0.79 1.01 7.66
CA PHE A 149 0.74 -0.35 8.16
C PHE A 149 2.14 -0.88 8.41
N LYS A 150 2.40 -1.34 9.64
CA LYS A 150 3.62 -2.05 9.98
C LYS A 150 3.28 -3.51 10.29
N PRO A 151 4.03 -4.47 9.75
CA PRO A 151 3.80 -5.87 10.04
C PRO A 151 4.15 -6.13 11.51
N GLY A 152 3.34 -6.94 12.19
CA GLY A 152 3.34 -7.10 13.65
C GLY A 152 2.37 -6.21 14.44
N ASP A 153 1.85 -5.11 13.86
CA ASP A 153 0.81 -4.30 14.52
C ASP A 153 -0.56 -4.99 14.51
N ALA A 154 -0.77 -5.94 13.60
CA ALA A 154 -2.01 -6.69 13.41
C ALA A 154 -2.36 -7.67 14.56
N LEU A 155 -1.50 -7.80 15.57
CA LEU A 155 -1.69 -8.70 16.71
C LEU A 155 -2.40 -8.06 17.92
N ARG A 156 -2.80 -6.78 17.88
CA ARG A 156 -3.39 -6.11 19.06
C ARG A 156 -4.90 -5.90 19.04
N ASP A 157 -5.55 -5.92 17.88
CA ASP A 157 -6.97 -5.51 17.76
C ASP A 157 -7.86 -6.49 16.97
N LEU A 158 -7.57 -7.80 17.01
CA LEU A 158 -8.51 -8.85 16.59
C LEU A 158 -8.75 -9.88 17.70
#